data_AF-A0A9P0FKQ7-F1
#
_entry.id   AF-A0A9P0FKQ7-F1
#
_cell.length_a   1.000
_cell.length_b   1.000
_cell.length_c   1.000
_cell.angle_alpha   90.00
_cell.angle_beta   90.00
_cell.angle_gamma   90.00
#
_symmetry.space_group_name_H-M   'P 1'
#
loop_
_entity.id
_entity.type
_entity.pdbx_description
1 polymer ?
#
loop_
_entity_poly.entity_id
_entity_poly.type
_entity_poly.pdbx_seq_one_letter_code
_entity_poly.pdbx_strand_id
1 'polypeptide(L)'
;MGTCTHRYQQIIAFTLAALLLGFGISMAILWNNSFINIRNKQLSVAHDTQGFKMWKETPIPMYMEFYLFNWTNANEFMDNKWPTKPNFQECGPYTYSEHHIREQLTFNENNTITYKTRKVWKFVPEKSKGKLDDKITTINTILAAVADKVKEKCFIVQGGLNIFIKLKSEPFILTRTAEEFLFKGYDDPFIKLANKLHIKGLDIPFDKFAWFYGRNNSVDYDGVLNMYSGVDDINKLGRLHSWNYKSQLDYYPGECGRVRGTSGELWYPPLDNEVLEVFSPDICGTIKIRKNGTILHNGIKGNKYLAAPEIFDYTEPQNQCYLPKGVHLAKLWC
;
A
#
# COMPACT_ATOMS: atom_id res chain seq x y z
N MET A 1 4.33 -61.19 51.95
CA MET A 1 3.69 -60.74 50.69
C MET A 1 2.22 -60.45 51.01
N GLY A 2 1.90 -59.20 51.33
CA GLY A 2 0.57 -58.81 51.78
C GLY A 2 -0.43 -58.83 50.63
N THR A 3 -1.50 -59.61 50.79
CA THR A 3 -2.64 -59.65 49.88
C THR A 3 -3.37 -58.31 49.94
N CYS A 4 -3.21 -57.49 48.90
CA CYS A 4 -4.03 -56.29 48.72
C CYS A 4 -5.49 -56.73 48.60
N THR A 5 -6.33 -56.41 49.58
CA THR A 5 -7.74 -56.82 49.60
C THR A 5 -8.46 -56.23 48.39
N HIS A 6 -9.30 -57.02 47.71
CA HIS A 6 -10.04 -56.62 46.49
C HIS A 6 -10.72 -55.24 46.59
N ARG A 7 -11.20 -54.87 47.79
CA ARG A 7 -11.78 -53.56 48.09
C ARG A 7 -10.78 -52.39 47.94
N TYR A 8 -9.52 -52.59 48.30
CA TYR A 8 -8.48 -51.57 48.20
C TYR A 8 -8.12 -51.26 46.74
N GLN A 9 -8.07 -52.30 45.90
CA GLN A 9 -7.88 -52.16 44.45
C GLN A 9 -9.04 -51.40 43.80
N GLN A 10 -10.29 -51.67 44.22
CA GLN A 10 -11.47 -50.94 43.75
C GLN A 10 -11.42 -49.46 44.13
N ILE A 11 -11.05 -49.12 45.38
CA ILE A 11 -10.94 -47.72 45.83
C ILE A 11 -9.86 -46.96 45.04
N ILE A 12 -8.70 -47.59 44.82
CA ILE A 12 -7.63 -46.99 44.01
C ILE A 12 -8.10 -46.78 42.56
N ALA A 13 -8.79 -47.76 41.97
CA ALA A 13 -9.32 -47.62 40.62
C ALA A 13 -10.37 -46.50 40.50
N PHE A 14 -11.32 -46.40 41.44
CA PHE A 14 -12.34 -45.35 41.42
C PHE A 14 -11.76 -43.96 41.67
N THR A 15 -10.78 -43.83 42.57
CA THR A 15 -10.11 -42.55 42.82
C THR A 15 -9.28 -42.11 41.62
N LEU A 16 -8.53 -43.02 41.00
CA LEU A 16 -7.80 -42.74 39.75
C LEU A 16 -8.76 -42.34 38.62
N ALA A 17 -9.87 -43.07 38.46
CA ALA A 17 -10.88 -42.76 37.45
C ALA A 17 -11.51 -41.37 37.69
N ALA A 18 -11.84 -41.03 38.93
CA ALA A 18 -12.37 -39.72 39.29
C ALA A 18 -11.35 -38.59 39.03
N LEU A 19 -10.06 -38.82 39.31
CA LEU A 19 -8.99 -37.87 39.01
C LEU A 19 -8.81 -37.65 37.50
N LEU A 20 -8.80 -38.74 36.71
CA LEU A 20 -8.69 -38.66 35.26
C LEU A 20 -9.91 -37.99 34.62
N LEU A 21 -11.12 -38.28 35.11
CA LEU A 21 -12.34 -37.60 34.68
C LEU A 21 -12.32 -36.12 35.04
N GLY A 22 -11.94 -35.78 36.27
CA GLY A 22 -11.79 -34.40 36.72
C GLY A 22 -10.77 -33.63 35.89
N PHE A 23 -9.62 -34.25 35.61
CA PHE A 23 -8.59 -33.67 34.74
C PHE A 23 -9.10 -33.48 33.31
N GLY A 24 -9.76 -34.48 32.73
CA GLY A 24 -10.33 -34.40 31.39
C GLY A 24 -11.39 -33.30 31.27
N ILE A 25 -12.29 -33.18 32.24
CA ILE A 25 -13.28 -32.10 32.31
C ILE A 25 -12.59 -30.74 32.45
N SER A 26 -11.57 -30.63 33.32
CA SER A 26 -10.82 -29.38 33.49
C SER A 26 -10.10 -28.97 32.21
N MET A 27 -9.50 -29.92 31.49
CA MET A 27 -8.87 -29.66 30.19
C MET A 27 -9.90 -29.23 29.16
N ALA A 28 -11.06 -29.88 29.07
CA ALA A 28 -12.12 -29.50 28.15
C ALA A 28 -12.63 -28.07 28.41
N ILE A 29 -12.78 -27.69 29.68
CA ILE A 29 -13.20 -26.33 30.07
C ILE A 29 -12.12 -25.30 29.76
N LEU A 30 -10.85 -25.60 30.06
CA LEU A 30 -9.73 -24.67 29.87
C LEU A 30 -9.19 -24.63 28.44
N TRP A 31 -9.57 -25.59 27.58
CA TRP A 31 -9.07 -25.74 26.22
C TRP A 31 -9.28 -24.47 25.39
N ASN A 32 -10.50 -23.92 25.39
CA ASN A 32 -10.83 -22.75 24.57
C ASN A 32 -9.98 -21.53 24.93
N ASN A 33 -9.82 -21.24 26.22
CA ASN A 33 -9.02 -20.10 26.68
C ASN A 33 -7.53 -20.30 26.39
N SER A 34 -7.02 -21.51 26.62
CA SER A 34 -5.63 -21.85 26.33
C SER A 34 -5.33 -21.75 24.84
N PHE A 35 -6.24 -22.27 24.00
CA PHE A 35 -6.15 -22.18 22.55
C PHE A 35 -6.16 -20.73 22.05
N ILE A 36 -7.10 -19.90 22.53
CA ILE A 36 -7.17 -18.48 22.18
C ILE A 36 -5.89 -17.75 22.56
N ASN A 37 -5.35 -18.01 23.76
CA ASN A 37 -4.12 -17.37 24.23
C ASN A 37 -2.90 -17.78 23.39
N ILE A 38 -2.74 -19.07 23.10
CA ILE A 38 -1.65 -19.58 22.26
C ILE A 38 -1.77 -19.02 20.85
N ARG A 39 -2.97 -19.04 20.27
CA ARG A 39 -3.25 -18.49 18.95
C ARG A 39 -2.90 -17.00 18.89
N ASN A 40 -3.41 -16.19 19.82
CA ASN A 40 -3.17 -14.75 19.85
C ASN A 40 -1.67 -14.46 20.00
N LYS A 41 -0.97 -15.18 20.88
CA LYS A 41 0.49 -15.07 21.02
C LYS A 41 1.22 -15.40 19.71
N GLN A 42 0.85 -16.48 19.03
CA GLN A 42 1.49 -16.88 17.77
C GLN A 42 1.17 -15.95 16.59
N LEU A 43 0.00 -15.33 16.58
CA LEU A 43 -0.41 -14.35 15.56
C LEU A 43 0.19 -12.96 15.77
N SER A 44 0.46 -12.57 17.03
CA SER A 44 1.10 -11.30 17.34
C SER A 44 2.46 -11.16 16.67
N VAL A 45 2.89 -9.92 16.42
CA VAL A 45 4.21 -9.60 15.87
C VAL A 45 5.16 -9.34 17.05
N ALA A 46 5.65 -10.41 17.65
CA ALA A 46 6.63 -10.37 18.73
C ALA A 46 7.86 -11.23 18.38
N HIS A 47 8.95 -11.07 19.12
CA HIS A 47 10.11 -11.94 18.96
C HIS A 47 9.70 -13.42 19.00
N ASP A 48 10.21 -14.19 18.03
CA ASP A 48 10.03 -15.64 17.87
C ASP A 48 8.61 -16.16 17.58
N THR A 49 7.62 -15.30 17.33
CA THR A 49 6.28 -15.74 16.93
C THR A 49 6.22 -16.12 15.44
N GLN A 50 5.27 -16.97 15.09
CA GLN A 50 5.01 -17.28 13.67
C GLN A 50 4.53 -16.05 12.89
N GLY A 51 3.68 -15.21 13.50
CA GLY A 51 3.20 -13.97 12.94
C GLY A 51 4.34 -13.01 12.58
N PHE A 52 5.34 -12.87 13.45
CA PHE A 52 6.53 -12.08 13.16
C PHE A 52 7.32 -12.60 11.97
N LYS A 53 7.53 -13.92 11.87
CA LYS A 53 8.28 -14.52 10.74
C LYS A 53 7.58 -14.27 9.40
N MET A 54 6.26 -14.50 9.35
CA MET A 54 5.46 -14.27 8.13
C MET A 54 5.31 -12.80 7.78
N TRP A 55 5.21 -11.92 8.78
CA TRP A 55 5.10 -10.48 8.56
C TRP A 55 6.44 -9.87 8.12
N LYS A 56 7.55 -10.28 8.74
CA LYS A 56 8.88 -9.74 8.45
C LYS A 56 9.27 -9.97 7.00
N GLU A 57 8.98 -11.14 6.48
CA GLU A 57 9.20 -11.48 5.07
C GLU A 57 7.99 -12.28 4.57
N THR A 58 7.20 -11.66 3.70
CA THR A 58 5.94 -12.21 3.22
C THR A 58 6.20 -13.49 2.42
N PRO A 59 5.68 -14.66 2.84
CA PRO A 59 6.02 -15.94 2.20
C PRO A 59 5.15 -16.26 0.96
N ILE A 60 4.27 -15.34 0.55
CA ILE A 60 3.37 -15.52 -0.59
C ILE A 60 3.91 -14.78 -1.82
N PRO A 61 3.90 -15.40 -3.00
CA PRO A 61 4.30 -14.72 -4.23
C PRO A 61 3.23 -13.67 -4.60
N MET A 62 3.64 -12.41 -4.66
CA MET A 62 2.81 -11.30 -5.11
C MET A 62 3.23 -10.88 -6.51
N TYR A 63 2.28 -10.40 -7.29
CA TYR A 63 2.51 -9.89 -8.64
C TYR A 63 1.82 -8.54 -8.79
N MET A 64 2.54 -7.60 -9.40
CA MET A 64 2.04 -6.31 -9.80
C MET A 64 1.97 -6.26 -11.33
N GLU A 65 0.77 -6.02 -11.85
CA GLU A 65 0.53 -5.90 -13.29
C GLU A 65 0.37 -4.43 -13.66
N PHE A 66 1.23 -3.94 -14.53
CA PHE A 66 1.13 -2.58 -15.05
C PHE A 66 0.41 -2.54 -16.40
N TYR A 67 -0.52 -1.61 -16.53
CA TYR A 67 -1.22 -1.29 -17.77
C TYR A 67 -0.95 0.17 -18.12
N LEU A 68 -0.35 0.41 -19.29
CA LEU A 68 -0.02 1.74 -19.79
C LEU A 68 -1.00 2.11 -20.91
N PHE A 69 -1.33 3.39 -21.04
CA PHE A 69 -2.27 3.86 -22.05
C PHE A 69 -1.54 4.63 -23.15
N ASN A 70 -1.43 4.05 -24.34
CA ASN A 70 -0.80 4.64 -25.50
C ASN A 70 -1.77 5.59 -26.21
N TRP A 71 -1.41 6.87 -26.33
CA TRP A 71 -2.20 7.89 -27.01
C TRP A 71 -2.02 7.81 -28.54
N THR A 72 -3.01 7.26 -29.25
CA THR A 72 -2.88 6.88 -30.66
C THR A 72 -3.09 8.04 -31.64
N ASN A 73 -3.89 9.04 -31.28
CA ASN A 73 -4.18 10.22 -32.11
C ASN A 73 -3.55 11.52 -31.56
N ALA A 74 -2.40 11.42 -30.90
CA ALA A 74 -1.76 12.56 -30.23
C ALA A 74 -1.37 13.68 -31.21
N ASN A 75 -0.85 13.34 -32.40
CA ASN A 75 -0.50 14.34 -33.42
C ASN A 75 -1.72 15.09 -33.95
N GLU A 76 -2.81 14.36 -34.25
CA GLU A 76 -4.07 14.94 -34.70
C GLU A 76 -4.63 15.94 -33.67
N PHE A 77 -4.53 15.60 -32.38
CA PHE A 77 -4.95 16.50 -31.30
C PHE A 77 -4.17 17.82 -31.28
N MET A 78 -2.87 17.79 -31.61
CA MET A 78 -2.03 18.99 -31.65
C MET A 78 -2.33 19.86 -32.88
N ASP A 79 -2.63 19.23 -34.01
CA ASP A 79 -2.85 19.93 -35.28
C ASP A 79 -4.26 20.54 -35.37
N ASN A 80 -5.29 19.81 -34.90
CA ASN A 80 -6.69 20.14 -35.18
C ASN A 80 -7.40 20.98 -34.10
N LYS A 81 -6.67 21.64 -33.18
CA LYS A 81 -7.16 22.57 -32.13
C LYS A 81 -8.65 22.45 -31.80
N TRP A 82 -9.01 21.71 -30.75
CA TRP A 82 -10.36 21.55 -30.14
C TRP A 82 -11.60 21.61 -31.07
N PRO A 83 -12.42 20.54 -31.18
CA PRO A 83 -12.60 19.45 -30.22
C PRO A 83 -12.18 18.07 -30.78
N THR A 84 -10.88 17.77 -30.83
CA THR A 84 -10.40 16.39 -31.07
C THR A 84 -10.42 15.61 -29.76
N LYS A 85 -11.16 14.50 -29.69
CA LYS A 85 -11.18 13.62 -28.50
C LYS A 85 -9.92 12.74 -28.47
N PRO A 86 -9.18 12.65 -27.35
CA PRO A 86 -8.02 11.76 -27.27
C PRO A 86 -8.45 10.29 -27.30
N ASN A 87 -7.70 9.47 -28.03
CA ASN A 87 -7.89 8.03 -28.15
C ASN A 87 -6.71 7.29 -27.51
N PHE A 88 -7.01 6.41 -26.55
CA PHE A 88 -6.01 5.64 -25.83
C PHE A 88 -6.19 4.14 -26.07
N GLN A 89 -5.08 3.46 -26.28
CA GLN A 89 -5.02 2.00 -26.35
C GLN A 89 -4.27 1.47 -25.13
N GLU A 90 -4.92 0.60 -24.36
CA GLU A 90 -4.29 -0.10 -23.24
C GLU A 90 -3.20 -1.06 -23.74
N CYS A 91 -2.04 -1.00 -23.10
CA CYS A 91 -0.85 -1.80 -23.38
C CYS A 91 -0.44 -2.50 -22.08
N GLY A 92 -0.36 -3.83 -22.10
CA GLY A 92 -0.04 -4.64 -20.93
C GLY A 92 -0.75 -6.00 -20.92
N PRO A 93 -0.66 -6.75 -19.81
CA PRO A 93 0.10 -6.38 -18.61
C PRO A 93 1.61 -6.45 -18.82
N TYR A 94 2.34 -5.58 -18.12
CA TYR A 94 3.76 -5.73 -17.82
C TYR A 94 3.87 -6.21 -16.37
N THR A 95 4.12 -7.50 -16.18
CA THR A 95 4.00 -8.16 -14.89
C THR A 95 5.33 -8.21 -14.16
N TYR A 96 5.35 -7.78 -12.90
CA TYR A 96 6.50 -7.89 -12.01
C TYR A 96 6.12 -8.75 -10.81
N SER A 97 6.96 -9.70 -10.46
CA SER A 97 6.91 -10.31 -9.13
C SER A 97 7.35 -9.27 -8.10
N GLU A 98 6.66 -9.23 -6.97
CA GLU A 98 6.86 -8.26 -5.90
C GLU A 98 7.14 -9.01 -4.59
N HIS A 99 8.22 -8.62 -3.91
CA HIS A 99 8.63 -9.21 -2.64
C HIS A 99 8.84 -8.14 -1.59
N HIS A 100 8.19 -8.27 -0.44
CA HIS A 100 8.21 -7.28 0.64
C HIS A 100 8.98 -7.79 1.85
N ILE A 101 9.95 -7.00 2.30
CA ILE A 101 10.82 -7.32 3.44
C ILE A 101 10.78 -6.16 4.42
N ARG A 102 10.53 -6.44 5.70
CA ARG A 102 10.52 -5.43 6.76
C ARG A 102 11.88 -5.38 7.44
N GLU A 103 12.45 -4.20 7.44
CA GLU A 103 13.81 -3.94 7.92
C GLU A 103 13.82 -2.76 8.90
N GLN A 104 14.96 -2.53 9.55
CA GLN A 104 15.15 -1.46 10.53
C GLN A 104 14.09 -1.48 11.66
N LEU A 105 13.83 -2.68 12.17
CA LEU A 105 12.80 -2.95 13.17
C LEU A 105 13.16 -2.37 14.54
N THR A 106 12.25 -1.65 15.17
CA THR A 106 12.36 -1.19 16.56
C THR A 106 11.07 -1.52 17.31
N PHE A 107 11.17 -2.32 18.37
CA PHE A 107 10.05 -2.63 19.26
C PHE A 107 9.98 -1.56 20.34
N ASN A 108 8.81 -0.97 20.52
CA ASN A 108 8.60 0.16 21.44
C ASN A 108 7.84 -0.28 22.69
N GLU A 109 8.02 0.45 23.80
CA GLU A 109 7.37 0.16 25.09
C GLU A 109 5.84 0.24 25.02
N ASN A 110 5.28 1.02 24.09
CA ASN A 110 3.84 1.16 23.89
C ASN A 110 3.21 0.02 23.05
N ASN A 111 3.87 -1.14 22.96
CA ASN A 111 3.44 -2.31 22.19
C ASN A 111 3.31 -2.05 20.68
N THR A 112 4.02 -1.06 20.15
CA THR A 112 4.14 -0.81 18.71
C THR A 112 5.48 -1.30 18.18
N ILE A 113 5.55 -1.52 16.87
CA ILE A 113 6.77 -1.80 16.12
C ILE A 113 6.94 -0.74 15.03
N THR A 114 8.12 -0.12 15.02
CA THR A 114 8.56 0.81 13.98
C THR A 114 9.42 0.06 12.97
N TYR A 115 9.19 0.28 11.68
CA TYR A 115 9.89 -0.42 10.62
C TYR A 115 9.86 0.35 9.30
N LYS A 116 10.67 -0.11 8.36
CA LYS A 116 10.60 0.27 6.95
C LYS A 116 10.37 -0.95 6.08
N THR A 117 9.78 -0.74 4.90
CA THR A 117 9.50 -1.83 3.95
C THR A 117 10.41 -1.68 2.75
N ARG A 118 11.25 -2.68 2.51
CA ARG A 118 11.99 -2.84 1.26
C ARG A 118 11.17 -3.69 0.30
N LYS A 119 10.87 -3.13 -0.87
CA LYS A 119 10.14 -3.81 -1.94
C LYS A 119 11.07 -4.14 -3.09
N VAL A 120 11.03 -5.38 -3.55
CA VAL A 120 11.85 -5.88 -4.66
C VAL A 120 10.93 -6.30 -5.78
N TRP A 121 11.11 -5.69 -6.96
CA TRP A 121 10.37 -6.03 -8.16
C TRP A 121 11.27 -6.71 -9.18
N LYS A 122 10.79 -7.80 -9.78
CA LYS A 122 11.44 -8.50 -10.89
C LYS A 122 10.45 -8.78 -12.00
N PHE A 123 10.75 -8.31 -13.21
CA PHE A 123 9.91 -8.51 -14.39
C PHE A 123 9.73 -10.00 -14.69
N VAL A 124 8.51 -10.40 -15.08
CA VAL A 124 8.12 -11.78 -15.36
C VAL A 124 7.58 -11.84 -16.79
N PRO A 125 8.44 -12.07 -17.80
CA PRO A 125 8.05 -12.08 -19.21
C PRO A 125 6.92 -13.06 -19.52
N GLU A 126 6.96 -14.26 -18.94
CA GLU A 126 5.99 -15.33 -19.15
C GLU A 126 4.58 -15.03 -18.62
N LYS A 127 4.43 -14.03 -17.73
CA LYS A 127 3.14 -13.50 -17.25
C LYS A 127 2.80 -12.15 -17.87
N SER A 128 3.59 -11.68 -18.82
CA SER A 128 3.42 -10.39 -19.48
C SER A 128 2.96 -10.58 -20.91
N LYS A 129 2.05 -9.73 -21.37
CA LYS A 129 1.67 -9.67 -22.79
C LYS A 129 2.45 -8.57 -23.53
N GLY A 130 2.75 -7.48 -22.83
CA GLY A 130 3.58 -6.39 -23.36
C GLY A 130 5.07 -6.68 -23.22
N LYS A 131 5.88 -6.03 -24.08
CA LYS A 131 7.34 -6.06 -24.00
C LYS A 131 7.87 -4.76 -23.43
N LEU A 132 8.94 -4.82 -22.64
CA LEU A 132 9.49 -3.63 -21.97
C LEU A 132 9.96 -2.54 -22.97
N ASP A 133 10.23 -2.88 -24.23
CA ASP A 133 10.59 -1.95 -25.30
C ASP A 133 9.38 -1.36 -26.06
N ASP A 134 8.15 -1.75 -25.72
CA ASP A 134 6.92 -1.20 -26.27
C ASP A 134 6.91 0.33 -26.13
N LYS A 135 6.64 1.03 -27.23
CA LYS A 135 6.62 2.49 -27.27
C LYS A 135 5.26 3.01 -26.85
N ILE A 136 5.24 3.76 -25.75
CA ILE A 136 4.05 4.40 -25.20
C ILE A 136 4.17 5.90 -25.43
N THR A 137 3.16 6.46 -26.08
CA THR A 137 3.01 7.90 -26.29
C THR A 137 2.02 8.46 -25.30
N THR A 138 2.39 9.53 -24.58
CA THR A 138 1.53 10.20 -23.60
C THR A 138 1.91 11.68 -23.47
N ILE A 139 1.20 12.42 -22.63
CA ILE A 139 1.54 13.81 -22.30
C ILE A 139 2.89 13.84 -21.58
N ASN A 140 3.74 14.82 -21.88
CA ASN A 140 4.94 15.09 -21.11
C ASN A 140 4.55 15.56 -19.70
N THR A 141 4.52 14.62 -18.76
CA THR A 141 4.04 14.81 -17.39
C THR A 141 4.92 15.78 -16.60
N ILE A 142 6.23 15.80 -16.86
CA ILE A 142 7.16 16.72 -16.21
C ILE A 142 6.90 18.15 -16.67
N LEU A 143 6.77 18.35 -17.99
CA LEU A 143 6.42 19.66 -18.55
C LEU A 143 5.07 20.15 -18.00
N ALA A 144 4.06 19.28 -17.93
CA ALA A 144 2.76 19.61 -17.37
C ALA A 144 2.85 20.02 -15.88
N ALA A 145 3.63 19.29 -15.07
CA ALA A 145 3.85 19.60 -13.66
C ALA A 145 4.60 20.94 -13.48
N VAL A 146 5.63 21.20 -14.29
CA VAL A 146 6.38 22.46 -14.27
C VAL A 146 5.46 23.62 -14.67
N ALA A 147 4.65 23.45 -15.71
CA ALA A 147 3.68 24.45 -16.14
C ALA A 147 2.66 24.77 -15.02
N ASP A 148 2.12 23.75 -14.35
CA ASP A 148 1.20 23.94 -13.22
C ASP A 148 1.83 24.74 -12.07
N LYS A 149 3.09 24.45 -11.73
CA LYS A 149 3.83 25.19 -10.69
C LYS A 149 4.14 26.64 -11.06
N VAL A 150 4.31 26.93 -12.35
CA VAL A 150 4.74 28.25 -12.86
C VAL A 150 3.56 29.15 -13.25
N LYS A 151 2.36 28.60 -13.49
CA LYS A 151 1.20 29.34 -14.03
C LYS A 151 0.81 30.59 -13.23
N GLU A 152 1.04 30.60 -11.91
CA GLU A 152 0.71 31.74 -11.02
C GLU A 152 1.93 32.61 -10.66
N LYS A 153 3.10 32.32 -11.23
CA LYS A 153 4.32 33.11 -11.02
C LYS A 153 4.35 34.33 -11.93
N CYS A 154 5.24 35.29 -11.65
CA CYS A 154 5.32 36.52 -12.44
C CYS A 154 5.75 36.28 -13.90
N PHE A 155 5.48 37.25 -14.77
CA PHE A 155 5.71 37.14 -16.21
C PHE A 155 7.17 36.80 -16.59
N ILE A 156 8.15 37.22 -15.77
CA ILE A 156 9.57 36.92 -15.99
C ILE A 156 9.83 35.41 -15.88
N VAL A 157 9.26 34.76 -14.86
CA VAL A 157 9.43 33.32 -14.63
C VAL A 157 8.74 32.54 -15.75
N GLN A 158 7.52 32.94 -16.12
CA GLN A 158 6.80 32.33 -17.24
C GLN A 158 7.55 32.52 -18.58
N GLY A 159 8.09 33.71 -18.82
CA GLY A 159 8.91 34.02 -19.99
C GLY A 159 10.18 33.18 -20.04
N GLY A 160 10.87 33.02 -18.91
CA GLY A 160 12.04 32.15 -18.79
C GLY A 160 11.72 30.67 -19.08
N LEU A 161 10.60 30.16 -18.58
CA LEU A 161 10.11 28.82 -18.89
C LEU A 161 9.85 28.66 -20.40
N ASN A 162 9.16 29.62 -21.02
CA ASN A 162 8.88 29.59 -22.46
C ASN A 162 10.16 29.60 -23.31
N ILE A 163 11.18 30.38 -22.91
CA ILE A 163 12.49 30.37 -23.57
C ILE A 163 13.16 29.00 -23.41
N PHE A 164 13.13 28.42 -22.21
CA PHE A 164 13.74 27.13 -21.95
C PHE A 164 13.08 25.99 -22.73
N ILE A 165 11.75 25.95 -22.78
CA ILE A 165 10.98 24.97 -23.59
C ILE A 165 11.43 25.04 -25.05
N LYS A 166 11.50 26.26 -25.63
CA LYS A 166 11.94 26.46 -27.02
C LYS A 166 13.40 26.05 -27.22
N LEU A 167 14.29 26.44 -26.31
CA LEU A 167 15.73 26.14 -26.38
C LEU A 167 16.03 24.64 -26.28
N LYS A 168 15.27 23.91 -25.45
CA LYS A 168 15.42 22.46 -25.28
C LYS A 168 14.55 21.64 -26.24
N SER A 169 13.68 22.30 -27.00
CA SER A 169 12.72 21.64 -27.89
C SER A 169 11.87 20.60 -27.14
N GLU A 170 11.46 20.95 -25.91
CA GLU A 170 10.66 20.05 -25.05
C GLU A 170 9.26 19.87 -25.63
N PRO A 171 8.87 18.63 -26.00
CA PRO A 171 7.60 18.40 -26.64
C PRO A 171 6.48 18.26 -25.59
N PHE A 172 5.27 18.68 -25.96
CA PHE A 172 4.06 18.44 -25.15
C PHE A 172 3.68 16.95 -25.12
N ILE A 173 3.96 16.22 -26.21
CA ILE A 173 3.76 14.78 -26.32
C ILE A 173 5.13 14.10 -26.22
N LEU A 174 5.20 13.06 -25.41
CA LEU A 174 6.41 12.29 -25.19
C LEU A 174 6.16 10.81 -25.49
N THR A 175 7.10 10.20 -26.22
CA THR A 175 7.12 8.75 -26.45
C THR A 175 8.34 8.14 -25.78
N ARG A 176 8.12 7.18 -24.87
CA ARG A 176 9.16 6.40 -24.20
C ARG A 176 8.78 4.92 -24.18
N THR A 177 9.75 4.07 -23.86
CA THR A 177 9.49 2.64 -23.66
C THR A 177 8.72 2.40 -22.36
N ALA A 178 8.01 1.26 -22.28
CA ALA A 178 7.39 0.82 -21.03
C ALA A 178 8.41 0.71 -19.88
N GLU A 179 9.63 0.22 -20.17
CA GLU A 179 10.73 0.12 -19.18
C GLU A 179 11.09 1.49 -18.59
N GLU A 180 11.25 2.51 -19.44
CA GLU A 180 11.59 3.87 -19.05
C GLU A 180 10.48 4.51 -18.21
N PHE A 181 9.20 4.30 -18.56
CA PHE A 181 8.10 4.83 -17.75
C PHE A 181 7.94 4.13 -16.40
N LEU A 182 8.22 2.82 -16.33
CA LEU A 182 8.00 2.05 -15.10
C LEU A 182 9.17 2.18 -14.13
N PHE A 183 10.35 1.63 -14.43
CA PHE A 183 11.44 1.47 -13.45
C PHE A 183 12.77 2.10 -13.86
N LYS A 184 13.14 2.07 -15.14
CA LYS A 184 14.47 2.49 -15.60
C LYS A 184 14.65 4.01 -15.60
N GLY A 185 13.55 4.71 -15.85
CA GLY A 185 13.52 6.15 -15.96
C GLY A 185 14.16 6.71 -17.22
N TYR A 186 13.76 7.92 -17.57
CA TYR A 186 14.36 8.71 -18.64
C TYR A 186 14.86 10.06 -18.12
N ASP A 187 15.90 10.56 -18.77
CA ASP A 187 16.45 11.89 -18.51
C ASP A 187 15.49 12.98 -18.99
N ASP A 188 15.36 14.03 -18.16
CA ASP A 188 14.53 15.19 -18.48
C ASP A 188 15.31 16.50 -18.24
N PRO A 189 15.27 17.47 -19.19
CA PRO A 189 15.98 18.72 -19.04
C PRO A 189 15.50 19.61 -17.89
N PHE A 190 14.24 19.54 -17.48
CA PHE A 190 13.74 20.27 -16.31
C PHE A 190 14.28 19.68 -15.01
N ILE A 191 14.34 18.36 -14.89
CA ILE A 191 14.96 17.70 -13.71
C ILE A 191 16.42 18.12 -13.60
N LYS A 192 17.17 18.06 -14.71
CA LYS A 192 18.58 18.50 -14.75
C LYS A 192 18.74 19.97 -14.39
N LEU A 193 17.84 20.83 -14.87
CA LEU A 193 17.87 22.25 -14.56
C LEU A 193 17.57 22.51 -13.08
N ALA A 194 16.53 21.87 -12.53
CA ALA A 194 16.14 22.01 -11.13
C ALA A 194 17.28 21.58 -10.18
N ASN A 195 17.90 20.43 -10.46
CA ASN A 195 19.02 19.91 -9.68
C ASN A 195 20.25 20.83 -9.76
N LYS A 196 20.50 21.46 -10.92
CA LYS A 196 21.62 22.39 -11.09
C LYS A 196 21.40 23.74 -10.40
N LEU A 197 20.17 24.25 -10.41
CA LEU A 197 19.84 25.57 -9.88
C LEU A 197 19.52 25.58 -8.38
N HIS A 198 19.34 24.41 -7.76
CA HIS A 198 18.96 24.25 -6.34
C HIS A 198 17.78 25.19 -5.98
N ILE A 199 16.71 25.10 -6.76
CA ILE A 199 15.56 25.99 -6.63
C ILE A 199 14.89 25.75 -5.26
N LYS A 200 14.89 26.77 -4.41
CA LYS A 200 14.27 26.71 -3.08
C LYS A 200 12.79 26.32 -3.20
N GLY A 201 12.39 25.25 -2.53
CA GLY A 201 11.02 24.72 -2.55
C GLY A 201 10.73 23.73 -3.68
N LEU A 202 11.73 23.40 -4.50
CA LEU A 202 11.66 22.33 -5.49
C LEU A 202 12.90 21.43 -5.31
N ASP A 203 12.86 20.61 -4.26
CA ASP A 203 13.89 19.60 -4.00
C ASP A 203 13.46 18.30 -4.70
N ILE A 204 14.15 17.95 -5.78
CA ILE A 204 13.87 16.74 -6.55
C ILE A 204 14.95 15.73 -6.16
N PRO A 205 14.63 14.69 -5.36
CA PRO A 205 15.64 13.75 -4.88
C PRO A 205 16.08 12.74 -5.95
N PHE A 206 15.74 12.98 -7.22
CA PHE A 206 15.93 12.06 -8.33
C PHE A 206 16.56 12.77 -9.54
N ASP A 207 17.32 12.02 -10.33
CA ASP A 207 18.00 12.49 -11.54
C ASP A 207 17.24 12.15 -12.84
N LYS A 208 16.27 11.22 -12.77
CA LYS A 208 15.41 10.80 -13.88
C LYS A 208 13.96 10.68 -13.43
N PHE A 209 13.07 10.53 -14.40
CA PHE A 209 11.66 10.26 -14.15
C PHE A 209 11.28 8.85 -14.58
N ALA A 210 10.61 8.13 -13.69
CA ALA A 210 9.77 6.97 -13.93
C ALA A 210 8.73 6.92 -12.80
N TRP A 211 7.61 6.22 -12.99
CA TRP A 211 6.59 6.07 -11.94
C TRP A 211 7.12 5.33 -10.71
N PHE A 212 8.06 4.40 -10.91
CA PHE A 212 8.70 3.62 -9.85
C PHE A 212 10.23 3.83 -9.82
N TYR A 213 10.70 5.00 -10.28
CA TYR A 213 12.14 5.30 -10.31
C TYR A 213 12.75 5.25 -8.91
N GLY A 214 13.87 4.53 -8.76
CA GLY A 214 14.56 4.40 -7.48
C GLY A 214 13.79 3.66 -6.39
N ARG A 215 12.60 3.12 -6.67
CA ARG A 215 11.81 2.35 -5.71
C ARG A 215 12.36 0.95 -5.50
N ASN A 216 12.82 0.33 -6.59
CA ASN A 216 13.24 -1.07 -6.55
C ASN A 216 14.41 -1.28 -5.59
N ASN A 217 14.21 -2.18 -4.62
CA ASN A 217 15.17 -2.48 -3.56
C ASN A 217 15.49 -1.30 -2.64
N SER A 218 14.64 -0.26 -2.62
CA SER A 218 14.75 0.86 -1.68
C SER A 218 13.99 0.57 -0.39
N VAL A 219 14.61 0.92 0.74
CA VAL A 219 14.00 0.81 2.07
C VAL A 219 13.32 2.12 2.50
N ASP A 220 13.68 3.24 1.90
CA ASP A 220 13.26 4.57 2.36
C ASP A 220 12.01 5.10 1.65
N TYR A 221 11.65 4.55 0.49
CA TYR A 221 10.61 5.12 -0.37
C TYR A 221 9.22 5.16 0.29
N ASP A 222 8.81 4.07 0.94
CA ASP A 222 7.51 3.98 1.61
C ASP A 222 7.49 4.72 2.97
N GLY A 223 8.64 5.26 3.40
CA GLY A 223 8.80 5.94 4.68
C GLY A 223 8.84 5.00 5.88
N VAL A 224 8.72 5.58 7.07
CA VAL A 224 8.74 4.87 8.35
C VAL A 224 7.32 4.58 8.80
N LEU A 225 6.99 3.31 8.97
CA LEU A 225 5.70 2.87 9.50
C LEU A 225 5.84 2.50 10.96
N ASN A 226 4.86 2.88 11.77
CA ASN A 226 4.73 2.45 13.16
C ASN A 226 3.33 1.85 13.37
N MET A 227 3.27 0.58 13.74
CA MET A 227 2.03 -0.17 13.90
C MET A 227 1.96 -0.89 15.24
N TYR A 228 0.76 -1.17 15.73
CA TYR A 228 0.56 -2.01 16.90
C TYR A 228 0.94 -3.47 16.61
N SER A 229 1.71 -4.07 17.51
CA SER A 229 2.23 -5.44 17.41
C SER A 229 1.19 -6.52 17.73
N GLY A 230 0.10 -6.15 18.41
CA GLY A 230 -0.93 -7.09 18.86
C GLY A 230 -0.54 -7.94 20.07
N VAL A 231 0.58 -7.60 20.75
CA VAL A 231 1.05 -8.29 21.96
C VAL A 231 0.14 -8.00 23.17
N ASP A 232 -0.31 -6.76 23.31
CA ASP A 232 -1.23 -6.33 24.37
C ASP A 232 -2.68 -6.73 24.04
N ASP A 233 -3.11 -6.42 22.83
CA ASP A 233 -4.45 -6.69 22.34
C ASP A 233 -4.38 -7.08 20.86
N ILE A 234 -4.73 -8.32 20.57
CA ILE A 234 -4.68 -8.87 19.21
C ILE A 234 -5.61 -8.12 18.25
N ASN A 235 -6.65 -7.44 18.74
CA ASN A 235 -7.55 -6.62 17.92
C ASN A 235 -6.89 -5.33 17.41
N LYS A 236 -5.72 -4.97 17.95
CA LYS A 236 -4.92 -3.84 17.45
C LYS A 236 -3.90 -4.25 16.40
N LEU A 237 -3.62 -5.54 16.24
CA LEU A 237 -2.58 -6.06 15.35
C LEU A 237 -2.62 -5.41 13.96
N GLY A 238 -1.48 -4.88 13.52
CA GLY A 238 -1.31 -4.29 12.20
C GLY A 238 -1.95 -2.91 12.02
N ARG A 239 -2.70 -2.40 13.01
CA ARG A 239 -3.22 -1.02 12.97
C ARG A 239 -2.06 -0.04 13.06
N LEU A 240 -2.06 0.96 12.20
CA LEU A 240 -1.06 2.01 12.20
C LEU A 240 -1.32 2.99 13.33
N HIS A 241 -0.23 3.37 13.98
CA HIS A 241 -0.18 4.44 14.97
C HIS A 241 0.37 5.72 14.35
N SER A 242 1.38 5.63 13.47
CA SER A 242 1.88 6.78 12.71
C SER A 242 2.61 6.37 11.43
N TRP A 243 2.74 7.33 10.51
CA TRP A 243 3.57 7.26 9.31
C TRP A 243 4.50 8.47 9.27
N ASN A 244 5.79 8.23 9.05
CA ASN A 244 6.83 9.26 9.15
C ASN A 244 6.72 10.07 10.45
N TYR A 245 6.49 9.35 11.57
CA TYR A 245 6.34 9.90 12.92
C TYR A 245 5.14 10.85 13.12
N LYS A 246 4.19 10.87 12.18
CA LYS A 246 2.96 11.66 12.25
C LYS A 246 1.73 10.76 12.25
N SER A 247 0.79 11.03 13.15
CA SER A 247 -0.55 10.43 13.16
C SER A 247 -1.55 11.24 12.33
N GLN A 248 -1.18 12.47 11.96
CA GLN A 248 -1.95 13.39 11.13
C GLN A 248 -1.04 13.96 10.02
N LEU A 249 -1.48 13.86 8.78
CA LEU A 249 -0.82 14.40 7.60
C LEU A 249 -1.12 15.89 7.46
N ASP A 250 -0.12 16.65 7.00
CA ASP A 250 -0.25 18.10 6.83
C ASP A 250 -1.00 18.47 5.54
N TYR A 251 -1.10 17.54 4.58
CA TYR A 251 -1.65 17.80 3.25
C TYR A 251 -3.18 17.76 3.21
N TYR A 252 -3.83 17.06 4.15
CA TYR A 252 -5.28 16.92 4.23
C TYR A 252 -5.82 17.34 5.60
N PRO A 253 -6.80 18.25 5.67
CA PRO A 253 -7.40 18.66 6.94
C PRO A 253 -8.27 17.57 7.56
N GLY A 254 -8.44 17.62 8.88
CA GLY A 254 -9.41 16.80 9.62
C GLY A 254 -9.21 15.30 9.42
N GLU A 255 -10.31 14.56 9.23
CA GLU A 255 -10.29 13.09 9.14
C GLU A 255 -9.53 12.55 7.92
N CYS A 256 -9.44 13.31 6.82
CA CYS A 256 -8.76 12.88 5.60
C CYS A 256 -7.24 12.76 5.78
N GLY A 257 -6.66 13.54 6.69
CA GLY A 257 -5.24 13.47 7.02
C GLY A 257 -4.92 12.47 8.13
N ARG A 258 -5.89 11.77 8.72
CA ARG A 258 -5.58 10.81 9.79
C ARG A 258 -4.91 9.55 9.24
N VAL A 259 -3.79 9.16 9.86
CA VAL A 259 -3.14 7.87 9.64
C VAL A 259 -3.86 6.83 10.50
N ARG A 260 -4.62 5.93 9.87
CA ARG A 260 -5.41 4.90 10.56
C ARG A 260 -5.59 3.67 9.67
N GLY A 261 -6.16 2.60 10.22
CA GLY A 261 -6.29 1.32 9.53
C GLY A 261 -4.98 0.53 9.53
N THR A 262 -4.87 -0.45 8.65
CA THR A 262 -3.65 -1.27 8.48
C THR A 262 -2.93 -0.91 7.19
N SER A 263 -1.76 -1.49 6.93
CA SER A 263 -1.09 -1.38 5.63
C SER A 263 -1.75 -2.22 4.52
N GLY A 264 -2.80 -2.99 4.84
CA GLY A 264 -3.44 -3.93 3.92
C GLY A 264 -2.77 -5.32 3.86
N GLU A 265 -1.57 -5.48 4.40
CA GLU A 265 -0.82 -6.75 4.36
C GLU A 265 -0.92 -7.59 5.64
N LEU A 266 -1.16 -6.94 6.77
CA LEU A 266 -1.38 -7.60 8.06
C LEU A 266 -2.68 -7.10 8.68
N TRP A 267 -3.50 -8.03 9.12
CA TRP A 267 -4.81 -7.76 9.68
C TRP A 267 -4.92 -8.35 11.07
N TYR A 268 -5.57 -7.63 11.97
CA TYR A 268 -6.07 -8.20 13.20
C TYR A 268 -7.07 -9.34 12.88
N PRO A 269 -7.22 -10.34 13.76
CA PRO A 269 -8.18 -11.41 13.55
C PRO A 269 -9.55 -10.84 13.21
N PRO A 270 -10.27 -11.40 12.23
CA PRO A 270 -11.49 -10.80 11.71
C PRO A 270 -12.54 -10.72 12.83
N LEU A 271 -12.66 -9.54 13.41
CA LEU A 271 -13.93 -9.05 13.94
C LEU A 271 -14.86 -8.97 12.73
N ASP A 272 -16.15 -9.26 12.89
CA ASP A 272 -17.12 -9.20 11.78
C ASP A 272 -17.45 -7.75 11.38
N ASN A 273 -16.40 -6.97 11.15
CA ASN A 273 -16.43 -5.55 10.89
C ASN A 273 -16.96 -5.33 9.48
N GLU A 274 -18.00 -4.51 9.39
CA GLU A 274 -18.59 -4.08 8.12
C GLU A 274 -17.62 -3.20 7.31
N VAL A 275 -16.72 -2.49 7.97
CA VAL A 275 -15.76 -1.56 7.35
C VAL A 275 -14.35 -1.83 7.85
N LEU A 276 -13.40 -1.87 6.93
CA LEU A 276 -11.97 -1.89 7.21
C LEU A 276 -11.31 -0.64 6.62
N GLU A 277 -10.23 -0.22 7.26
CA GLU A 277 -9.44 0.93 6.85
C GLU A 277 -8.06 0.46 6.41
N VAL A 278 -7.61 0.91 5.23
CA VAL A 278 -6.28 0.64 4.69
C VAL A 278 -5.60 1.98 4.46
N PHE A 279 -4.44 2.17 5.07
CA PHE A 279 -3.56 3.27 4.74
C PHE A 279 -2.57 2.83 3.67
N SER A 280 -2.42 3.65 2.63
CA SER A 280 -1.41 3.42 1.60
C SER A 280 -0.50 4.65 1.49
N PRO A 281 0.83 4.48 1.69
CA PRO A 281 1.80 5.54 1.42
C PRO A 281 1.74 6.05 -0.03
N ASP A 282 1.38 5.19 -1.00
CA ASP A 282 1.34 5.56 -2.42
C ASP A 282 0.24 6.57 -2.75
N ILE A 283 -0.92 6.47 -2.08
CA ILE A 283 -2.02 7.44 -2.23
C ILE A 283 -2.00 8.52 -1.14
N CYS A 284 -0.99 8.49 -0.26
CA CYS A 284 -0.82 9.42 0.86
C CYS A 284 -2.06 9.53 1.77
N GLY A 285 -2.77 8.43 2.02
CA GLY A 285 -4.05 8.50 2.71
C GLY A 285 -4.65 7.16 3.11
N THR A 286 -5.79 7.25 3.83
CA THR A 286 -6.57 6.10 4.28
C THR A 286 -7.80 5.92 3.40
N ILE A 287 -8.00 4.71 2.90
CA ILE A 287 -9.21 4.28 2.21
C ILE A 287 -10.05 3.35 3.08
N LYS A 288 -11.37 3.36 2.83
CA LYS A 288 -12.33 2.47 3.49
C LYS A 288 -12.81 1.41 2.52
N ILE A 289 -12.74 0.15 2.93
CA ILE A 289 -13.29 -0.99 2.19
C ILE A 289 -14.43 -1.62 3.00
N ARG A 290 -15.47 -2.07 2.30
CA ARG A 290 -16.69 -2.62 2.92
C ARG A 290 -16.79 -4.11 2.72
N LYS A 291 -17.34 -4.79 3.71
CA LYS A 291 -17.65 -6.22 3.62
C LYS A 291 -18.68 -6.43 2.50
N ASN A 292 -18.40 -7.40 1.64
CA ASN A 292 -19.28 -7.84 0.56
C ASN A 292 -19.40 -9.37 0.58
N GLY A 293 -20.00 -9.87 1.67
CA GLY A 293 -20.25 -11.29 1.88
C GLY A 293 -19.02 -12.09 2.32
N THR A 294 -19.13 -13.41 2.18
CA THR A 294 -18.09 -14.38 2.54
C THR A 294 -17.61 -15.13 1.32
N ILE A 295 -16.35 -15.55 1.33
CA ILE A 295 -15.72 -16.32 0.27
C ILE A 295 -15.04 -17.57 0.85
N LEU A 296 -15.05 -18.67 0.11
CA LEU A 296 -14.26 -19.86 0.41
C LEU A 296 -13.04 -19.86 -0.50
N HIS A 297 -11.84 -19.77 0.07
CA HIS A 297 -10.59 -19.79 -0.67
C HIS A 297 -9.68 -20.86 -0.08
N ASN A 298 -9.26 -21.83 -0.90
CA ASN A 298 -8.45 -22.98 -0.48
C ASN A 298 -9.01 -23.71 0.76
N GLY A 299 -10.34 -23.86 0.83
CA GLY A 299 -11.03 -24.51 1.96
C GLY A 299 -11.18 -23.64 3.22
N ILE A 300 -10.67 -22.40 3.21
CA ILE A 300 -10.78 -21.45 4.33
C ILE A 300 -11.89 -20.45 4.04
N LYS A 301 -12.87 -20.35 4.95
CA LYS A 301 -13.94 -19.35 4.87
C LYS A 301 -13.39 -18.02 5.38
N GLY A 302 -13.51 -16.98 4.55
CA GLY A 302 -13.11 -15.61 4.88
C GLY A 302 -14.19 -14.60 4.53
N ASN A 303 -14.03 -13.37 5.04
CA ASN A 303 -14.84 -12.23 4.65
C ASN A 303 -14.26 -11.60 3.39
N LYS A 304 -15.11 -11.29 2.41
CA LYS A 304 -14.70 -10.57 1.19
C LYS A 304 -14.91 -9.08 1.43
N TYR A 305 -13.92 -8.25 1.13
CA TYR A 305 -14.04 -6.79 1.20
C TYR A 305 -13.81 -6.18 -0.17
N LEU A 306 -14.52 -5.10 -0.47
CA LEU A 306 -14.39 -4.35 -1.72
C LEU A 306 -14.29 -2.84 -1.44
N ALA A 307 -13.58 -2.14 -2.32
CA ALA A 307 -13.69 -0.69 -2.40
C ALA A 307 -15.12 -0.36 -2.86
N ALA A 308 -15.84 0.40 -2.04
CA ALA A 308 -17.21 0.81 -2.35
C ALA A 308 -17.19 2.12 -3.17
N PRO A 309 -18.17 2.40 -4.04
CA PRO A 309 -18.15 3.56 -4.93
C PRO A 309 -17.93 4.91 -4.22
N GLU A 310 -18.35 4.99 -2.96
CA GLU A 310 -18.26 6.18 -2.10
C GLU A 310 -16.81 6.53 -1.72
N ILE A 311 -15.83 5.64 -1.94
CA ILE A 311 -14.42 5.84 -1.58
C ILE A 311 -13.79 7.05 -2.29
N PHE A 312 -14.17 7.32 -3.54
CA PHE A 312 -13.66 8.42 -4.36
C PHE A 312 -14.76 9.43 -4.74
N ASP A 313 -15.96 9.29 -4.18
CA ASP A 313 -17.05 10.22 -4.41
C ASP A 313 -16.82 11.50 -3.59
N TYR A 314 -16.58 12.62 -4.27
CA TYR A 314 -16.37 13.91 -3.62
C TYR A 314 -17.65 14.51 -3.02
N THR A 315 -18.82 13.99 -3.39
CA THR A 315 -20.11 14.46 -2.86
C THR A 315 -20.37 13.94 -1.45
N GLU A 316 -19.68 12.87 -1.06
CA GLU A 316 -19.72 12.31 0.27
C GLU A 316 -19.10 13.26 1.31
N PRO A 317 -19.81 13.61 2.39
CA PRO A 317 -19.32 14.57 3.40
C PRO A 317 -17.93 14.22 3.96
N GLN A 318 -17.65 12.93 4.18
CA GLN A 318 -16.37 12.44 4.68
C GLN A 318 -15.19 12.66 3.73
N ASN A 319 -15.44 12.85 2.42
CA ASN A 319 -14.39 13.01 1.41
C ASN A 319 -14.13 14.48 1.05
N GLN A 320 -14.95 15.41 1.54
CA GLN A 320 -14.80 16.84 1.23
C GLN A 320 -13.44 17.40 1.65
N CYS A 321 -12.81 16.83 2.69
CA CYS A 321 -11.48 17.23 3.13
C CYS A 321 -10.33 16.79 2.20
N TYR A 322 -10.58 15.94 1.19
CA TYR A 322 -9.59 15.64 0.15
C TYR A 322 -9.54 16.71 -0.95
N LEU A 323 -10.55 17.59 -1.04
CA LEU A 323 -10.59 18.64 -2.05
C LEU A 323 -9.58 19.75 -1.74
N PRO A 324 -8.67 20.07 -2.67
CA PRO A 324 -7.75 21.18 -2.49
C PRO A 324 -8.52 22.50 -2.36
N LYS A 325 -8.01 23.42 -1.53
CA LYS A 325 -8.60 24.76 -1.37
C LYS A 325 -8.67 25.47 -2.73
N GLY A 326 -9.86 25.94 -3.10
CA GLY A 326 -10.09 26.67 -4.34
C GLY A 326 -10.39 25.82 -5.58
N VAL A 327 -10.44 24.48 -5.46
CA VAL A 327 -10.83 23.60 -6.56
C VAL A 327 -12.34 23.33 -6.50
N HIS A 328 -13.06 23.82 -7.50
CA HIS A 328 -14.44 23.42 -7.77
C HIS A 328 -14.42 22.34 -8.85
N LEU A 329 -14.70 21.08 -8.49
CA LEU A 329 -14.89 20.03 -9.47
C LEU A 329 -16.20 20.30 -10.22
N ALA A 330 -16.09 20.79 -11.47
CA ALA A 330 -17.21 20.77 -12.39
C ALA A 330 -17.50 19.30 -12.74
N LYS A 331 -18.79 18.90 -12.70
CA LYS A 331 -19.21 17.64 -13.34
C LYS A 331 -18.81 17.72 -14.82
N LEU A 332 -17.69 17.09 -15.18
CA LEU A 332 -17.43 16.69 -16.55
C LEU A 332 -18.42 15.56 -16.81
N TRP A 333 -19.56 15.92 -17.39
CA TRP A 333 -20.63 14.98 -17.72
C TRP A 333 -20.07 13.85 -18.61
N CYS A 334 -20.45 12.61 -18.27
CA CYS A 334 -20.17 11.38 -19.01
C CYS A 334 -20.63 11.46 -20.46
#